data_AF-A0A3S0BGC8-F1
#
_entry.id   AF-A0A3S0BGC8-F1
#
_cell.length_a   1.000
_cell.length_b   1.000
_cell.length_c   1.000
_cell.angle_alpha   90.00
_cell.angle_beta   90.00
_cell.angle_gamma   90.00
#
_symmetry.space_group_name_H-M   'P 1'
#
loop_
_entity.id
_entity.type
_entity.pdbx_description
1 polymer ?
#
loop_
_entity_poly.entity_id
_entity_poly.type
_entity_poly.pdbx_seq_one_letter_code
_entity_poly.pdbx_strand_id
1 'polypeptide(L)'
;MPITSFNLRGDWDRNAKNKYGYNSQDAGIIGNEKGVEKIKRLWSNSKEDFDLFFVRQKNAWKYLEKGEVSPEWVKENLGFDINPRAEAISIIYTNNRAADKIPMTAWTIAHRFGHSIFRNSLFSSTMEWIRREFTSLVNDYYNKNIHTAKYSYSPEDDAKKANILKGLVNSLGTMKSARDGQVRNFEEFIHEIVAQYLITGNIKFNPLPRFLITQKKFAWGNPNHQGIYAGGKDDIEQEYFQDRVESIAHQIERAFDSLFKALKGKVFVM
;
A
#
# COMPACT_ATOMS: atom_id res chain seq x y z
N MET A 1 15.26 -17.05 1.74
CA MET A 1 14.99 -15.65 2.12
C MET A 1 14.29 -15.00 0.94
N PRO A 2 13.08 -14.46 1.12
CA PRO A 2 12.27 -13.87 0.05
C PRO A 2 13.00 -12.81 -0.78
N ILE A 3 13.72 -11.86 -0.16
CA ILE A 3 14.59 -10.96 -0.92
C ILE A 3 15.90 -11.69 -1.22
N THR A 4 16.00 -12.15 -2.46
CA THR A 4 17.11 -12.94 -3.01
C THR A 4 18.23 -12.06 -3.55
N SER A 5 17.89 -10.91 -4.13
CA SER A 5 18.87 -9.93 -4.58
C SER A 5 18.51 -8.51 -4.15
N PHE A 6 19.54 -7.72 -3.85
CA PHE A 6 19.43 -6.33 -3.42
C PHE A 6 20.55 -5.55 -4.10
N ASN A 7 20.24 -4.93 -5.22
CA ASN A 7 21.21 -4.36 -6.14
C ASN A 7 21.13 -2.84 -6.14
N LEU A 8 22.28 -2.20 -5.92
CA LEU A 8 22.43 -0.75 -6.09
C LEU A 8 22.97 -0.48 -7.49
N ARG A 9 22.26 0.34 -8.27
CA ARG A 9 22.64 0.74 -9.64
C ARG A 9 22.82 2.25 -9.72
N GLY A 10 23.82 2.69 -10.48
CA GLY A 10 24.19 4.10 -10.59
C GLY A 10 25.18 4.54 -9.51
N ASP A 11 25.34 5.84 -9.37
CA ASP A 11 26.25 6.43 -8.38
C ASP A 11 25.60 6.25 -7.01
N TRP A 12 26.17 5.45 -6.09
CA TRP A 12 25.73 5.31 -4.69
C TRP A 12 26.74 5.85 -3.67
N ASP A 13 27.75 6.60 -4.12
CA ASP A 13 28.75 7.22 -3.24
C ASP A 13 28.07 8.14 -2.20
N ARG A 14 28.57 8.10 -0.96
CA ARG A 14 28.11 8.96 0.14
C ARG A 14 28.36 10.45 -0.15
N ASN A 15 29.41 10.74 -0.93
CA ASN A 15 29.83 12.09 -1.31
C ASN A 15 29.24 12.57 -2.63
N ALA A 16 28.37 11.78 -3.26
CA ALA A 16 27.74 12.16 -4.52
C ALA A 16 26.98 13.48 -4.38
N LYS A 17 27.31 14.44 -5.25
CA LYS A 17 26.65 15.76 -5.30
C LYS A 17 25.17 15.64 -5.63
N ASN A 18 24.81 14.69 -6.49
CA ASN A 18 23.45 14.47 -6.96
C ASN A 18 22.86 13.20 -6.37
N LYS A 19 21.78 13.32 -5.60
CA LYS A 19 21.13 12.18 -4.95
C LYS A 19 19.97 11.58 -5.76
N TYR A 20 19.65 12.18 -6.91
CA TYR A 20 18.68 11.71 -7.92
C TYR A 20 17.36 11.17 -7.34
N GLY A 21 16.77 11.86 -6.36
CA GLY A 21 15.47 11.51 -5.77
C GLY A 21 15.54 10.64 -4.52
N TYR A 22 16.74 10.31 -4.03
CA TYR A 22 16.96 9.72 -2.72
C TYR A 22 17.50 10.77 -1.75
N ASN A 23 17.10 10.71 -0.48
CA ASN A 23 17.69 11.56 0.55
C ASN A 23 18.87 10.84 1.25
N SER A 24 19.53 11.51 2.19
CA SER A 24 20.65 10.91 2.94
C SER A 24 20.23 9.74 3.84
N GLN A 25 19.00 9.77 4.36
CA GLN A 25 18.48 8.68 5.18
C GLN A 25 18.23 7.43 4.33
N ASP A 26 17.68 7.60 3.12
CA ASP A 26 17.49 6.51 2.16
C ASP A 26 18.82 5.84 1.84
N ALA A 27 19.80 6.63 1.39
CA ALA A 27 21.15 6.14 1.09
C ALA A 27 21.82 5.49 2.30
N GLY A 28 21.58 6.02 3.50
CA GLY A 28 22.06 5.44 4.75
C GLY A 28 21.43 4.09 5.10
N ILE A 29 20.16 3.87 4.74
CA ILE A 29 19.45 2.61 4.99
C ILE A 29 19.81 1.57 3.93
N ILE A 30 19.65 1.89 2.64
CA ILE A 30 19.82 0.92 1.54
C ILE A 30 21.28 0.70 1.15
N GLY A 31 22.16 1.63 1.50
CA GLY A 31 23.61 1.52 1.31
C GLY A 31 24.37 0.95 2.51
N ASN A 32 23.68 0.56 3.60
CA ASN A 32 24.28 -0.02 4.79
C ASN A 32 23.82 -1.47 4.97
N GLU A 33 24.77 -2.38 5.17
CA GLU A 33 24.52 -3.81 5.35
C GLU A 33 23.48 -4.11 6.43
N LYS A 34 23.57 -3.49 7.62
CA LYS A 34 22.59 -3.67 8.71
C LYS A 34 21.18 -3.19 8.33
N GLY A 35 21.11 -2.13 7.53
CA GLY A 35 19.85 -1.59 7.02
C GLY A 35 19.21 -2.57 6.03
N VAL A 36 20.01 -3.09 5.10
CA VAL A 36 19.60 -4.10 4.12
C VAL A 36 19.18 -5.40 4.81
N GLU A 37 19.94 -5.88 5.80
CA GLU A 37 19.57 -7.06 6.60
C GLU A 37 18.24 -6.87 7.32
N LYS A 38 18.00 -5.69 7.90
CA LYS A 38 16.71 -5.37 8.53
C LYS A 38 15.56 -5.40 7.52
N ILE A 39 15.77 -4.92 6.30
CA ILE A 39 14.78 -5.00 5.22
C ILE A 39 14.51 -6.47 4.85
N LYS A 40 15.57 -7.24 4.56
CA LYS A 40 15.47 -8.67 4.23
C LYS A 40 14.76 -9.48 5.31
N ARG A 41 15.08 -9.22 6.58
CA ARG A 41 14.43 -9.86 7.73
C ARG A 41 12.96 -9.50 7.83
N LEU A 42 12.58 -8.24 7.61
CA LEU A 42 11.16 -7.87 7.67
C LEU A 42 10.34 -8.47 6.53
N TRP A 43 10.95 -8.68 5.36
CA TRP A 43 10.31 -9.34 4.23
C TRP A 43 10.36 -10.87 4.33
N SER A 44 10.89 -11.45 5.41
CA SER A 44 11.10 -12.90 5.50
C SER A 44 9.82 -13.72 5.55
N ASN A 45 8.69 -13.08 5.88
CA ASN A 45 7.38 -13.71 5.93
C ASN A 45 6.66 -13.70 4.58
N SER A 46 7.20 -13.01 3.58
CA SER A 46 6.62 -13.04 2.24
C SER A 46 6.71 -14.44 1.65
N LYS A 47 5.66 -14.85 0.95
CA LYS A 47 5.56 -16.17 0.30
C LYS A 47 6.27 -16.23 -1.04
N GLU A 48 6.57 -15.08 -1.63
CA GLU A 48 7.24 -14.98 -2.93
C GLU A 48 8.68 -14.50 -2.81
N ASP A 49 9.49 -14.81 -3.83
CA ASP A 49 10.85 -14.28 -3.94
C ASP A 49 10.87 -12.93 -4.67
N PHE A 50 11.82 -12.08 -4.31
CA PHE A 50 11.96 -10.70 -4.80
C PHE A 50 13.40 -10.35 -5.14
N ASP A 51 13.56 -9.73 -6.30
CA ASP A 51 14.81 -9.13 -6.74
C ASP A 51 14.67 -7.60 -6.74
N LEU A 52 15.34 -6.94 -5.79
CA LEU A 52 15.21 -5.49 -5.60
C LEU A 52 16.39 -4.76 -6.25
N PHE A 53 16.08 -3.72 -7.04
CA PHE A 53 17.06 -2.84 -7.68
C PHE A 53 16.78 -1.39 -7.26
N PHE A 54 17.80 -0.68 -6.78
CA PHE A 54 17.72 0.74 -6.44
C PHE A 54 18.60 1.52 -7.39
N VAL A 55 17.98 2.32 -8.24
CA VAL A 55 18.63 3.04 -9.34
C VAL A 55 18.80 4.50 -8.97
N ARG A 56 20.04 4.95 -8.76
CA ARG A 56 20.40 6.34 -8.47
C ARG A 56 21.21 6.93 -9.62
N GLN A 57 20.51 7.39 -10.66
CA GLN A 57 21.13 7.98 -11.85
C GLN A 57 20.31 9.12 -12.44
N LYS A 58 20.95 9.92 -13.30
CA LYS A 58 20.31 11.03 -14.01
C LYS A 58 19.11 10.51 -14.82
N ASN A 59 18.02 11.26 -14.83
CA ASN A 59 16.77 10.98 -15.57
C ASN A 59 15.96 9.75 -15.12
N ALA A 60 16.44 8.87 -14.24
CA ALA A 60 15.65 7.71 -13.79
C ALA A 60 14.31 8.12 -13.14
N TRP A 61 14.29 9.27 -12.46
CA TRP A 61 13.08 9.85 -11.86
C TRP A 61 11.90 10.05 -12.82
N LYS A 62 12.15 10.11 -14.14
CA LYS A 62 11.10 10.29 -15.16
C LYS A 62 10.20 9.06 -15.29
N TYR A 63 10.65 7.91 -14.76
CA TYR A 63 9.96 6.63 -14.89
C TYR A 63 9.24 6.20 -13.61
N LEU A 64 8.90 7.16 -12.75
CA LEU A 64 8.14 6.94 -11.52
C LEU A 64 6.84 6.17 -11.83
N GLU A 65 6.58 5.12 -11.04
CA GLU A 65 5.32 4.35 -11.06
C GLU A 65 4.92 3.89 -12.47
N LYS A 66 5.90 3.49 -13.29
CA LYS A 66 5.64 3.03 -14.65
C LYS A 66 4.81 1.75 -14.66
N GLY A 67 5.05 0.85 -13.71
CA GLY A 67 4.40 -0.45 -13.57
C GLY A 67 5.19 -1.57 -14.25
N GLU A 68 4.47 -2.55 -14.82
CA GLU A 68 5.06 -3.70 -15.52
C GLU A 68 5.82 -3.26 -16.78
N VAL A 69 7.06 -3.72 -16.95
CA VAL A 69 7.92 -3.44 -18.11
C VAL A 69 8.67 -4.69 -18.55
N SER A 70 9.21 -4.67 -19.78
CA SER A 70 10.07 -5.75 -20.28
C SER A 70 11.56 -5.50 -19.93
N PRO A 71 12.41 -6.54 -19.94
CA PRO A 71 13.86 -6.38 -19.79
C PRO A 71 14.49 -5.43 -20.83
N GLU A 72 14.00 -5.45 -22.06
CA GLU A 72 14.45 -4.56 -23.15
C GLU A 72 14.16 -3.10 -22.81
N TRP A 73 12.96 -2.84 -22.27
CA TRP A 73 12.59 -1.50 -21.81
C TRP A 73 13.57 -1.00 -20.73
N VAL A 74 13.97 -1.87 -19.79
CA VAL A 74 14.94 -1.53 -18.73
C VAL A 74 16.30 -1.20 -19.33
N LYS A 75 16.77 -2.00 -20.29
CA LYS A 75 18.02 -1.73 -21.00
C LYS A 75 18.01 -0.39 -21.72
N GLU A 76 16.94 -0.11 -22.47
CA GLU A 76 16.80 1.12 -23.26
C GLU A 76 16.66 2.38 -22.39
N ASN A 77 15.89 2.31 -21.30
CA ASN A 77 15.50 3.48 -20.52
C ASN A 77 16.35 3.69 -19.26
N LEU A 78 16.88 2.61 -18.68
CA LEU A 78 17.69 2.63 -17.47
C LEU A 78 19.15 2.23 -17.71
N GLY A 79 19.50 1.73 -18.90
CA GLY A 79 20.91 1.54 -19.30
C GLY A 79 21.60 0.34 -18.67
N PHE A 80 20.86 -0.64 -18.16
CA PHE A 80 21.44 -1.88 -17.65
C PHE A 80 20.57 -3.09 -18.01
N ASP A 81 21.20 -4.23 -18.18
CA ASP A 81 20.50 -5.49 -18.40
C ASP A 81 19.95 -6.05 -17.08
N ILE A 82 18.73 -6.60 -17.16
CA ILE A 82 18.09 -7.35 -16.08
C ILE A 82 17.72 -8.73 -16.60
N ASN A 83 17.98 -9.76 -15.79
CA ASN A 83 17.57 -11.14 -16.08
C ASN A 83 16.56 -11.57 -15.00
N PRO A 84 15.26 -11.31 -15.19
CA PRO A 84 14.26 -11.64 -14.18
C PRO A 84 14.20 -13.15 -13.99
N ARG A 85 14.27 -13.60 -12.74
CA ARG A 85 14.15 -15.03 -12.43
C ARG A 85 12.67 -15.43 -12.50
N ALA A 86 12.40 -16.57 -13.14
CA ALA A 86 11.05 -17.07 -13.31
C ALA A 86 10.26 -17.21 -12.00
N GLU A 87 10.93 -17.51 -10.90
CA GLU A 87 10.30 -17.72 -9.59
C GLU A 87 10.20 -16.46 -8.72
N ALA A 88 10.66 -15.31 -9.21
CA ALA A 88 10.75 -14.09 -8.42
C ALA A 88 10.14 -12.87 -9.11
N ILE A 89 9.76 -11.90 -8.29
CA ILE A 89 9.25 -10.61 -8.74
C ILE A 89 10.40 -9.61 -8.71
N SER A 90 10.72 -9.03 -9.86
CA SER A 90 11.77 -8.01 -9.96
C SER A 90 11.18 -6.61 -9.78
N ILE A 91 11.74 -5.82 -8.86
CA ILE A 91 11.26 -4.47 -8.55
C ILE A 91 12.41 -3.47 -8.67
N ILE A 92 12.22 -2.44 -9.48
CA ILE A 92 13.20 -1.40 -9.75
C ILE A 92 12.70 -0.08 -9.17
N TYR A 93 13.34 0.41 -8.11
CA TYR A 93 13.10 1.73 -7.53
C TYR A 93 13.99 2.77 -8.22
N THR A 94 13.38 3.72 -8.89
CA THR A 94 14.06 4.79 -9.63
C THR A 94 14.25 6.05 -8.81
N ASN A 95 13.48 6.23 -7.74
CA ASN A 95 13.57 7.36 -6.81
C ASN A 95 12.77 7.08 -5.53
N ASN A 96 12.94 7.95 -4.52
CA ASN A 96 12.09 8.01 -3.33
C ASN A 96 11.35 9.35 -3.18
N ARG A 97 10.81 9.91 -4.27
CA ARG A 97 10.13 11.21 -4.23
C ARG A 97 8.67 11.06 -3.78
N ALA A 98 8.42 11.06 -2.48
CA ALA A 98 7.09 11.23 -1.89
C ALA A 98 6.96 12.62 -1.24
N ALA A 99 5.73 13.13 -1.07
CA ALA A 99 5.47 14.42 -0.43
C ALA A 99 6.07 14.51 0.99
N ASP A 100 6.08 13.38 1.70
CA ASP A 100 6.46 13.32 3.12
C ASP A 100 7.94 12.96 3.37
N LYS A 101 8.76 12.80 2.31
CA LYS A 101 10.19 12.44 2.41
C LYS A 101 10.46 11.23 3.33
N ILE A 102 9.51 10.29 3.41
CA ILE A 102 9.58 9.12 4.29
C ILE A 102 10.78 8.25 3.87
N PRO A 103 11.64 7.81 4.79
CA PRO A 103 12.79 6.98 4.45
C PRO A 103 12.40 5.67 3.75
N MET A 104 13.28 5.14 2.90
CA MET A 104 13.18 3.83 2.24
C MET A 104 13.31 2.65 3.22
N THR A 105 12.37 2.56 4.16
CA THR A 105 12.23 1.43 5.08
C THR A 105 11.62 0.22 4.35
N ALA A 106 11.67 -0.96 4.99
CA ALA A 106 11.02 -2.16 4.48
C ALA A 106 9.53 -1.94 4.15
N TRP A 107 8.83 -1.17 5.00
CA TRP A 107 7.42 -0.81 4.80
C TRP A 107 7.23 0.13 3.62
N THR A 108 8.04 1.18 3.53
CA THR A 108 7.99 2.12 2.40
C THR A 108 8.22 1.43 1.06
N ILE A 109 9.19 0.52 1.01
CA ILE A 109 9.51 -0.29 -0.17
C ILE A 109 8.28 -1.10 -0.60
N ALA A 110 7.62 -1.77 0.35
CA ALA A 110 6.45 -2.61 0.08
C ALA A 110 5.22 -1.79 -0.33
N HIS A 111 4.93 -0.69 0.37
CA HIS A 111 3.84 0.25 0.04
C HIS A 111 4.00 0.80 -1.37
N ARG A 112 5.21 1.27 -1.71
CA ARG A 112 5.53 1.78 -3.05
C ARG A 112 5.42 0.69 -4.11
N PHE A 113 5.82 -0.55 -3.81
CA PHE A 113 5.59 -1.64 -4.76
C PHE A 113 4.09 -1.84 -5.04
N GLY A 114 3.23 -1.70 -4.02
CA GLY A 114 1.77 -1.67 -4.17
C GLY A 114 1.27 -0.62 -5.18
N HIS A 115 1.90 0.56 -5.24
CA HIS A 115 1.62 1.58 -6.26
C HIS A 115 2.03 1.11 -7.67
N SER A 116 3.19 0.47 -7.83
CA SER A 116 3.66 0.03 -9.16
C SER A 116 2.77 -1.05 -9.79
N ILE A 117 2.16 -1.92 -8.97
CA ILE A 117 1.23 -2.96 -9.45
C ILE A 117 -0.18 -2.42 -9.70
N PHE A 118 -0.47 -1.15 -9.34
CA PHE A 118 -1.79 -0.53 -9.54
C PHE A 118 -2.31 -0.60 -10.98
N ARG A 119 -1.39 -0.58 -11.95
CA ARG A 119 -1.70 -0.62 -13.39
C ARG A 119 -1.95 -2.02 -13.92
N ASN A 120 -1.77 -3.06 -13.10
CA ASN A 120 -2.05 -4.43 -13.47
C ASN A 120 -3.56 -4.71 -13.34
N SER A 121 -4.18 -5.26 -14.38
CA SER A 121 -5.63 -5.50 -14.44
C SER A 121 -6.16 -6.45 -13.35
N LEU A 122 -5.36 -7.44 -12.96
CA LEU A 122 -5.71 -8.36 -11.88
C LEU A 122 -5.73 -7.63 -10.53
N PHE A 123 -4.76 -6.74 -10.31
CA PHE A 123 -4.73 -5.92 -9.11
C PHE A 123 -5.89 -4.91 -9.09
N SER A 124 -6.17 -4.21 -10.19
CA SER A 124 -7.32 -3.30 -10.27
C SER A 124 -8.65 -4.02 -9.95
N SER A 125 -8.84 -5.23 -10.48
CA SER A 125 -10.03 -6.05 -10.21
C SER A 125 -10.11 -6.48 -8.75
N THR A 126 -8.97 -6.86 -8.17
CA THR A 126 -8.86 -7.19 -6.75
C THR A 126 -9.22 -5.98 -5.88
N MET A 127 -8.66 -4.81 -6.17
CA MET A 127 -8.95 -3.57 -5.46
C MET A 127 -10.45 -3.21 -5.49
N GLU A 128 -11.09 -3.36 -6.65
CA GLU A 128 -12.51 -3.07 -6.79
C GLU A 128 -13.37 -4.06 -5.99
N TRP A 129 -12.99 -5.34 -5.97
CA TRP A 129 -13.62 -6.31 -5.07
C TRP A 129 -13.45 -5.92 -3.60
N ILE A 130 -12.24 -5.61 -3.14
CA ILE A 130 -11.99 -5.19 -1.75
C ILE A 130 -12.81 -3.94 -1.40
N ARG A 131 -12.88 -2.95 -2.31
CA ARG A 131 -13.71 -1.76 -2.12
C ARG A 131 -15.17 -2.14 -1.91
N ARG A 132 -15.71 -3.05 -2.71
CA ARG A 132 -17.10 -3.51 -2.57
C ARG A 132 -17.35 -4.19 -1.23
N GLU A 133 -16.42 -5.02 -0.75
CA GLU A 133 -16.54 -5.65 0.58
C GLU A 133 -16.61 -4.62 1.69
N PHE A 134 -15.70 -3.63 1.71
CA PHE A 134 -15.71 -2.57 2.71
C PHE A 134 -16.92 -1.65 2.57
N THR A 135 -17.38 -1.39 1.34
CA THR A 135 -18.59 -0.61 1.08
C THR A 135 -19.82 -1.32 1.62
N SER A 136 -19.95 -2.63 1.37
CA SER A 136 -21.03 -3.45 1.92
C SER A 136 -20.97 -3.50 3.44
N LEU A 137 -19.78 -3.65 4.03
CA LEU A 137 -19.62 -3.58 5.48
C LEU A 137 -20.13 -2.25 6.05
N VAL A 138 -19.82 -1.12 5.41
CA VAL A 138 -20.36 0.19 5.82
C VAL A 138 -21.89 0.22 5.74
N ASN A 139 -22.44 -0.24 4.61
CA ASN A 139 -23.88 -0.22 4.38
C ASN A 139 -24.62 -1.06 5.43
N ASP A 140 -24.13 -2.27 5.70
CA ASP A 140 -24.84 -3.27 6.49
C ASP A 140 -24.72 -2.99 8.00
N TYR A 141 -23.53 -2.56 8.45
CA TYR A 141 -23.25 -2.37 9.87
C TYR A 141 -23.61 -0.96 10.38
N TYR A 142 -23.32 0.09 9.59
CA TYR A 142 -23.63 1.48 9.96
C TYR A 142 -24.96 2.00 9.37
N ASN A 143 -25.66 1.19 8.57
CA ASN A 143 -26.89 1.58 7.87
C ASN A 143 -26.70 2.87 7.03
N LYS A 144 -25.62 2.92 6.24
CA LYS A 144 -25.27 4.06 5.38
C LYS A 144 -25.07 3.62 3.96
N ASN A 145 -25.96 4.03 3.05
CA ASN A 145 -25.80 3.76 1.63
C ASN A 145 -24.68 4.63 1.04
N ILE A 146 -23.49 4.05 0.92
CA ILE A 146 -22.32 4.71 0.32
C ILE A 146 -22.00 4.19 -1.09
N HIS A 147 -22.95 3.51 -1.74
CA HIS A 147 -22.77 3.12 -3.14
C HIS A 147 -22.53 4.34 -4.02
N THR A 148 -21.50 4.25 -4.86
CA THR A 148 -21.23 5.17 -5.95
C THR A 148 -22.16 4.80 -7.11
N ALA A 149 -23.41 5.27 -7.08
CA ALA A 149 -24.18 5.32 -8.31
C ALA A 149 -23.40 6.21 -9.30
N LYS A 150 -23.31 5.83 -10.58
CA LYS A 150 -22.72 6.66 -11.66
C LYS A 150 -23.38 8.04 -11.83
N TYR A 151 -24.45 8.31 -11.08
CA TYR A 151 -25.26 9.51 -11.07
C TYR A 151 -25.51 9.97 -9.63
N SER A 152 -24.46 10.33 -8.90
CA SER A 152 -24.65 11.17 -7.70
C SER A 152 -25.16 12.54 -8.17
N TYR A 153 -26.18 13.06 -7.51
CA TYR A 153 -26.80 14.34 -7.91
C TYR A 153 -25.97 15.57 -7.48
N SER A 154 -24.87 15.38 -6.71
CA SER A 154 -24.00 16.47 -6.23
C SER A 154 -22.59 15.98 -5.84
N PRO A 155 -21.51 16.74 -6.18
CA PRO A 155 -20.14 16.49 -5.71
C PRO A 155 -19.97 16.40 -4.18
N GLU A 156 -20.85 17.05 -3.43
CA GLU A 156 -20.80 17.04 -1.96
C GLU A 156 -21.18 15.67 -1.37
N ASP A 157 -22.13 14.98 -2.00
CA ASP A 157 -22.55 13.64 -1.58
C ASP A 157 -21.45 12.61 -1.80
N ASP A 158 -20.71 12.72 -2.91
CA ASP A 158 -19.57 11.84 -3.18
C ASP A 158 -18.43 12.06 -2.21
N ALA A 159 -18.13 13.32 -1.88
CA ALA A 159 -17.13 13.65 -0.86
C ALA A 159 -17.53 13.09 0.52
N LYS A 160 -18.82 13.14 0.87
CA LYS A 160 -19.32 12.56 2.12
C LYS A 160 -19.18 11.04 2.14
N LYS A 161 -19.59 10.34 1.07
CA LYS A 161 -19.43 8.88 0.95
C LYS A 161 -17.97 8.45 1.03
N ALA A 162 -17.09 9.16 0.32
CA ALA A 162 -15.65 8.92 0.37
C ALA A 162 -15.08 9.13 1.79
N ASN A 163 -15.53 10.15 2.52
CA ASN A 163 -15.12 10.40 3.90
C ASN A 163 -15.58 9.30 4.87
N ILE A 164 -16.77 8.70 4.66
CA ILE A 164 -17.23 7.57 5.49
C ILE A 164 -16.29 6.36 5.30
N LEU A 165 -16.03 5.99 4.05
CA LEU A 165 -15.13 4.88 3.74
C LEU A 165 -13.70 5.16 4.25
N LYS A 166 -13.22 6.40 4.10
CA LYS A 166 -11.95 6.88 4.67
C LYS A 166 -11.92 6.74 6.19
N GLY A 167 -13.00 7.11 6.88
CA GLY A 167 -13.13 6.95 8.33
C GLY A 167 -13.00 5.48 8.74
N LEU A 168 -13.68 4.58 8.01
CA LEU A 168 -13.62 3.14 8.26
C LEU A 168 -12.20 2.61 8.15
N VAL A 169 -11.51 2.90 7.05
CA VAL A 169 -10.16 2.37 6.83
C VAL A 169 -9.12 2.94 7.80
N ASN A 170 -9.26 4.20 8.23
CA ASN A 170 -8.40 4.75 9.28
C ASN A 170 -8.65 4.10 10.64
N SER A 171 -9.88 3.64 10.91
CA SER A 171 -10.22 2.98 12.18
C SER A 171 -9.77 1.51 12.19
N LEU A 172 -9.99 0.80 11.07
CA LEU A 172 -9.62 -0.61 10.92
C LEU A 172 -8.12 -0.82 10.67
N GLY A 173 -7.44 0.12 10.00
CA GLY A 173 -6.03 -0.03 9.66
C GLY A 173 -5.12 -0.10 10.88
N THR A 174 -4.18 -1.03 10.86
CA THR A 174 -3.20 -1.24 11.94
C THR A 174 -1.91 -0.43 11.75
N MET A 175 -1.64 0.03 10.53
CA MET A 175 -0.48 0.83 10.16
C MET A 175 -0.52 2.23 10.77
N LYS A 176 0.66 2.85 10.89
CA LYS A 176 0.82 4.17 11.51
C LYS A 176 -0.06 5.23 10.84
N SER A 177 -0.12 5.25 9.52
CA SER A 177 -0.94 6.19 8.75
C SER A 177 -2.42 6.12 9.15
N ALA A 178 -2.97 4.92 9.33
CA ALA A 178 -4.35 4.71 9.78
C ALA A 178 -4.55 5.16 11.23
N ARG A 179 -3.67 4.75 12.14
CA ARG A 179 -3.73 5.15 13.57
C ARG A 179 -3.68 6.67 13.76
N ASP A 180 -2.91 7.36 12.93
CA ASP A 180 -2.82 8.83 12.94
C ASP A 180 -4.00 9.51 12.22
N GLY A 181 -4.84 8.74 11.51
CA GLY A 181 -5.95 9.24 10.69
C GLY A 181 -5.51 9.92 9.39
N GLN A 182 -4.36 9.53 8.86
CA GLN A 182 -3.67 10.13 7.72
C GLN A 182 -3.80 9.32 6.42
N VAL A 183 -4.51 8.18 6.43
CA VAL A 183 -4.80 7.46 5.18
C VAL A 183 -5.70 8.34 4.32
N ARG A 184 -5.19 8.77 3.15
CA ARG A 184 -5.81 9.81 2.32
C ARG A 184 -7.15 9.38 1.74
N ASN A 185 -7.19 8.16 1.20
CA ASN A 185 -8.32 7.57 0.49
C ASN A 185 -8.23 6.03 0.58
N PHE A 186 -9.18 5.35 -0.05
CA PHE A 186 -9.23 3.89 -0.02
C PHE A 186 -8.09 3.23 -0.82
N GLU A 187 -7.61 3.88 -1.88
CA GLU A 187 -6.52 3.35 -2.70
C GLU A 187 -5.21 3.29 -1.92
N GLU A 188 -4.85 4.37 -1.20
CA GLU A 188 -3.69 4.37 -0.30
C GLU A 188 -3.82 3.30 0.79
N PHE A 189 -5.04 3.06 1.28
CA PHE A 189 -5.30 1.98 2.23
C PHE A 189 -4.93 0.61 1.66
N ILE A 190 -5.27 0.33 0.40
CA ILE A 190 -4.90 -0.96 -0.21
C ILE A 190 -3.39 -1.10 -0.34
N HIS A 191 -2.65 -0.04 -0.67
CA HIS A 191 -1.19 -0.10 -0.74
C HIS A 191 -0.55 -0.37 0.63
N GLU A 192 -1.16 0.13 1.71
CA GLU A 192 -0.77 -0.20 3.09
C GLU A 192 -1.09 -1.67 3.43
N ILE A 193 -2.21 -2.21 2.96
CA ILE A 193 -2.54 -3.64 3.12
C ILE A 193 -1.53 -4.51 2.35
N VAL A 194 -1.14 -4.13 1.13
CA VAL A 194 -0.06 -4.79 0.39
C VAL A 194 1.23 -4.81 1.20
N ALA A 195 1.59 -3.68 1.82
CA ALA A 195 2.77 -3.59 2.68
C ALA A 195 2.68 -4.52 3.90
N GLN A 196 1.52 -4.54 4.57
CA GLN A 196 1.27 -5.43 5.70
C GLN A 196 1.42 -6.90 5.30
N TYR A 197 0.78 -7.30 4.20
CA TYR A 197 0.82 -8.66 3.69
C TYR A 197 2.25 -9.13 3.38
N LEU A 198 3.03 -8.33 2.65
CA LEU A 198 4.40 -8.69 2.28
C LEU A 198 5.36 -8.78 3.48
N ILE A 199 5.14 -7.97 4.53
CA ILE A 199 6.03 -7.90 5.69
C ILE A 199 5.64 -8.89 6.79
N THR A 200 4.34 -9.04 7.03
CA THR A 200 3.84 -9.83 8.16
C THR A 200 3.37 -11.22 7.72
N GLY A 201 3.15 -11.43 6.41
CA GLY A 201 2.62 -12.68 5.86
C GLY A 201 1.11 -12.86 6.08
N ASN A 202 0.46 -11.93 6.78
CA ASN A 202 -0.97 -11.92 7.04
C ASN A 202 -1.55 -10.50 6.97
N ILE A 203 -2.87 -10.40 6.97
CA ILE A 203 -3.60 -9.16 7.03
C ILE A 203 -4.39 -9.17 8.33
N LYS A 204 -4.23 -8.08 9.09
CA LYS A 204 -4.94 -7.90 10.36
C LYS A 204 -5.50 -6.50 10.42
N PHE A 205 -6.76 -6.42 10.81
CA PHE A 205 -7.46 -5.17 11.13
C PHE A 205 -7.63 -5.02 12.64
N ASN A 206 -7.81 -3.78 13.09
CA ASN A 206 -8.32 -3.49 14.42
C ASN A 206 -9.78 -3.93 14.53
N PRO A 207 -10.32 -4.06 15.76
CA PRO A 207 -11.74 -4.30 15.97
C PRO A 207 -12.62 -3.27 15.25
N LEU A 208 -13.75 -3.73 14.70
CA LEU A 208 -14.74 -2.89 14.05
C LEU A 208 -15.35 -1.91 15.07
N PRO A 209 -15.22 -0.59 14.89
CA PRO A 209 -15.66 0.36 15.90
C PRO A 209 -17.18 0.54 15.91
N ARG A 210 -17.79 0.59 17.10
CA ARG A 210 -19.22 0.97 17.24
C ARG A 210 -19.51 2.41 16.81
N PHE A 211 -18.51 3.30 16.88
CA PHE A 211 -18.60 4.68 16.45
C PHE A 211 -17.49 5.01 15.47
N LEU A 212 -17.90 5.40 14.26
CA LEU A 212 -16.99 5.70 13.17
C LEU A 212 -16.77 7.20 13.04
N ILE A 213 -15.53 7.67 13.24
CA ILE A 213 -15.15 9.06 12.98
C ILE A 213 -14.97 9.25 11.47
N THR A 214 -15.80 10.10 10.86
CA THR A 214 -15.79 10.35 9.40
C THR A 214 -15.14 11.67 9.04
N GLN A 215 -15.11 12.64 9.96
CA GLN A 215 -14.36 13.88 9.81
C GLN A 215 -13.77 14.34 11.14
N LYS A 216 -12.45 14.54 11.16
CA LYS A 216 -11.76 15.22 12.27
C LYS A 216 -11.90 16.73 12.08
N LYS A 217 -12.81 17.37 12.82
CA LYS A 217 -12.85 18.84 12.92
C LYS A 217 -12.19 19.27 14.23
N PHE A 218 -11.07 19.97 14.10
CA PHE A 218 -10.47 20.70 15.21
C PHE A 218 -11.13 22.08 15.26
N ALA A 219 -12.08 22.26 16.18
CA ALA A 219 -12.52 23.59 16.61
C ALA A 219 -11.66 23.99 17.82
N TRP A 220 -11.32 25.28 17.94
CA TRP A 220 -10.59 25.80 19.10
C TRP A 220 -11.29 25.34 20.39
N GLY A 221 -10.56 24.57 21.22
CA GLY A 221 -11.01 24.14 22.54
C GLY A 221 -11.60 22.72 22.63
N ASN A 222 -12.35 22.24 21.63
CA ASN A 222 -12.91 20.86 21.65
C ASN A 222 -13.00 20.23 20.25
N PRO A 223 -12.50 18.99 20.06
CA PRO A 223 -12.68 18.26 18.80
C PRO A 223 -14.16 17.96 18.56
N ASN A 224 -14.79 18.65 17.60
CA ASN A 224 -16.17 18.41 17.17
C ASN A 224 -16.19 17.39 16.02
N HIS A 225 -15.69 16.19 16.30
CA HIS A 225 -15.63 15.12 15.30
C HIS A 225 -17.03 14.75 14.82
N GLN A 226 -17.21 14.67 13.50
CA GLN A 226 -18.41 14.07 12.93
C GLN A 226 -18.20 12.56 12.86
N GLY A 227 -19.25 11.81 13.19
CA GLY A 227 -19.20 10.37 13.12
C GLY A 227 -20.57 9.70 13.02
N ILE A 228 -20.53 8.37 12.92
CA ILE A 228 -21.70 7.54 12.65
C ILE A 228 -21.66 6.37 13.64
N TYR A 229 -22.77 6.15 14.35
CA TYR A 229 -22.93 4.98 15.20
C TYR A 229 -23.42 3.78 14.39
N ALA A 230 -22.95 2.59 14.75
CA ALA A 230 -23.57 1.33 14.35
C ALA A 230 -24.99 1.29 14.95
N GLY A 231 -26.01 1.50 14.12
CA GLY A 231 -27.36 1.86 14.58
C GLY A 231 -28.03 0.76 15.41
N GLY A 232 -27.95 0.88 16.74
CA GLY A 232 -28.66 0.02 17.69
C GLY A 232 -28.20 -1.44 17.73
N LYS A 233 -27.04 -1.76 17.13
CA LYS A 233 -26.51 -3.13 17.05
C LYS A 233 -26.16 -3.67 18.43
N ASP A 234 -26.69 -4.84 18.78
CA ASP A 234 -26.36 -5.52 20.03
C ASP A 234 -24.96 -6.16 19.99
N ASP A 235 -24.57 -6.86 21.05
CA ASP A 235 -23.25 -7.51 21.12
C ASP A 235 -23.14 -8.72 20.17
N ILE A 236 -24.25 -9.41 19.87
CA ILE A 236 -24.26 -10.56 18.96
C ILE A 236 -24.06 -10.09 17.52
N GLU A 237 -24.76 -9.04 17.11
CA GLU A 237 -24.56 -8.41 15.81
C GLU A 237 -23.15 -7.84 15.69
N GLN A 238 -22.62 -7.23 16.75
CA GLN A 238 -21.23 -6.75 16.78
C GLN A 238 -20.24 -7.87 16.46
N GLU A 239 -20.38 -9.02 17.12
CA GLU A 239 -19.50 -10.19 16.92
C GLU A 239 -19.63 -10.72 15.49
N TYR A 240 -20.85 -10.85 14.96
CA TYR A 240 -21.07 -11.26 13.56
C TYR A 240 -20.34 -10.37 12.55
N PHE A 241 -20.41 -9.04 12.72
CA PHE A 241 -19.71 -8.12 11.81
C PHE A 241 -18.20 -8.07 12.05
N GLN A 242 -17.74 -8.37 13.27
CA GLN A 242 -16.33 -8.55 13.57
C GLN A 242 -15.77 -9.79 12.84
N ASP A 243 -16.46 -10.93 12.91
CA ASP A 243 -16.10 -12.15 12.16
C ASP A 243 -16.06 -11.89 10.65
N ARG A 244 -16.96 -11.05 10.15
CA ARG A 244 -16.94 -10.63 8.74
C ARG A 244 -15.68 -9.84 8.39
N VAL A 245 -15.20 -8.94 9.25
CA VAL A 245 -13.94 -8.20 9.02
C VAL A 245 -12.76 -9.16 8.95
N GLU A 246 -12.72 -10.18 9.80
CA GLU A 246 -11.69 -11.21 9.81
C GLU A 246 -11.76 -12.08 8.54
N SER A 247 -12.97 -12.45 8.13
CA SER A 247 -13.20 -13.16 6.86
C SER A 247 -12.73 -12.35 5.65
N ILE A 248 -12.98 -11.03 5.63
CA ILE A 248 -12.47 -10.13 4.59
C ILE A 248 -10.94 -10.16 4.57
N ALA A 249 -10.28 -10.05 5.73
CA ALA A 249 -8.82 -10.12 5.79
C ALA A 249 -8.27 -11.41 5.16
N HIS A 250 -8.82 -12.57 5.52
CA HIS A 250 -8.42 -13.86 4.94
C HIS A 250 -8.73 -14.00 3.45
N GLN A 251 -9.82 -13.40 2.98
CA GLN A 251 -10.12 -13.37 1.54
C GLN A 251 -9.12 -12.50 0.78
N ILE A 252 -8.71 -11.36 1.34
CA ILE A 252 -7.67 -10.52 0.74
C ILE A 252 -6.34 -11.27 0.68
N GLU A 253 -5.95 -11.98 1.75
CA GLU A 253 -4.73 -12.79 1.76
C GLU A 253 -4.70 -13.79 0.61
N ARG A 254 -5.80 -14.52 0.39
CA ARG A 254 -5.92 -15.49 -0.72
C ARG A 254 -5.90 -14.82 -2.10
N ALA A 255 -6.51 -13.65 -2.22
CA ALA A 255 -6.46 -12.86 -3.44
C ALA A 255 -5.02 -12.40 -3.73
N PHE A 256 -4.30 -11.98 -2.70
CA PHE A 256 -2.90 -11.57 -2.79
C PHE A 256 -1.97 -12.75 -3.08
N ASP A 257 -2.18 -13.93 -2.48
CA ASP A 257 -1.48 -15.17 -2.85
C ASP A 257 -1.55 -15.41 -4.37
N SER A 258 -2.77 -15.36 -4.90
CA SER A 258 -3.02 -15.61 -6.33
C SER A 258 -2.41 -14.52 -7.22
N LEU A 259 -2.54 -13.26 -6.80
CA LEU A 259 -1.98 -12.10 -7.48
C LEU A 259 -0.46 -12.21 -7.55
N PHE A 260 0.24 -12.30 -6.43
CA PHE A 260 1.70 -12.26 -6.39
C PHE A 260 2.31 -13.47 -7.10
N LYS A 261 1.68 -14.65 -7.02
CA LYS A 261 2.06 -15.80 -7.85
C LYS A 261 1.98 -15.49 -9.35
N ALA A 262 0.98 -14.74 -9.80
CA ALA A 262 0.86 -14.31 -11.20
C ALA A 262 1.85 -13.21 -11.60
N LEU A 263 2.54 -12.58 -10.64
CA LEU A 263 3.56 -11.55 -10.90
C LEU A 263 4.98 -12.12 -11.04
N LYS A 264 5.18 -13.40 -10.72
CA LYS A 264 6.47 -14.08 -10.87
C LYS A 264 7.04 -13.96 -12.29
N GLY A 265 8.35 -13.76 -12.39
CA GLY A 265 9.06 -13.58 -13.66
C GLY A 265 8.90 -12.19 -14.28
N LYS A 266 8.10 -11.30 -13.68
CA LYS A 266 7.85 -9.96 -14.21
C LYS A 266 8.76 -8.90 -13.58
N VAL A 267 8.90 -7.78 -14.28
CA VAL A 267 9.68 -6.61 -13.84
C VAL A 267 8.75 -5.42 -13.63
N PHE A 268 8.83 -4.79 -12.46
CA PHE A 268 8.07 -3.60 -12.11
C PHE A 268 9.00 -2.42 -11.87
N VAL A 269 8.66 -1.27 -12.43
CA VAL A 269 9.40 -0.02 -12.22
C VAL A 269 8.57 0.92 -11.36
N MET A 270 9.19 1.36 -10.27
CA MET A 270 8.70 2.28 -9.26
C MET A 270 9.44 3.62 -9.28
#